data_AF-A0A316G397-F1
#
_entry.id   AF-A0A316G397-F1
#
_cell.length_a   1.000
_cell.length_b   1.000
_cell.length_c   1.000
_cell.angle_alpha   90.00
_cell.angle_beta   90.00
_cell.angle_gamma   90.00
#
_symmetry.space_group_name_H-M   'P 1'
#
loop_
_entity.id
_entity.type
_entity.pdbx_description
1 polymer ?
#
loop_
_entity_poly.entity_id
_entity_poly.type
_entity_poly.pdbx_seq_one_letter_code
_entity_poly.pdbx_strand_id
1 'polypeptide(L)' 'MKVRTLLTSGVALCLVASAALANDDLVTQMENPAQWAIQTGDYKNQRYSALDKINKENVGDLQVAWTWAFFVVTKARRW' A
#
# COMPACT_ATOMS: atom_id res chain seq x y z
N MET A 1 -25.00 -38.81 21.38
CA MET A 1 -23.56 -38.52 21.14
C MET A 1 -23.27 -37.56 19.98
N LYS A 2 -24.22 -37.26 19.06
CA LYS A 2 -23.97 -36.39 17.88
C LYS A 2 -24.09 -34.88 18.14
N VAL A 3 -24.88 -34.47 19.13
CA VAL A 3 -25.14 -33.03 19.42
C VAL A 3 -23.93 -32.31 20.03
N ARG A 4 -23.08 -33.02 20.78
CA ARG A 4 -21.88 -32.45 21.40
C ARG A 4 -20.77 -32.17 20.38
N THR A 5 -20.67 -32.98 19.32
CA THR A 5 -19.69 -32.81 18.23
C THR A 5 -20.07 -31.66 17.28
N LEU A 6 -21.37 -31.36 17.17
CA LEU A 6 -21.88 -30.21 16.40
C LEU A 6 -21.58 -28.88 17.11
N LEU A 7 -21.71 -28.83 18.45
CA LEU A 7 -21.38 -27.63 19.23
C LEU A 7 -19.89 -27.27 19.16
N THR A 8 -18.99 -28.26 19.21
CA THR A 8 -17.54 -28.01 19.13
C THR A 8 -17.10 -27.54 17.74
N SER A 9 -17.80 -27.94 16.66
CA SER A 9 -17.51 -27.46 15.30
C SER A 9 -18.03 -26.04 15.05
N GLY A 10 -19.15 -25.65 15.66
CA GLY A 10 -19.70 -24.30 15.53
C GLY A 10 -18.83 -23.22 16.19
N VAL A 11 -18.23 -23.52 17.35
CA VAL A 11 -17.31 -22.58 18.04
C VAL A 11 -16.00 -22.41 17.27
N ALA A 12 -15.50 -23.47 16.63
CA ALA A 12 -14.28 -23.40 15.82
C ALA A 12 -14.43 -22.48 14.59
N LEU A 13 -15.62 -22.41 13.99
CA LEU A 13 -15.91 -21.52 12.84
C LEU A 13 -16.00 -20.04 13.25
N CYS A 14 -16.50 -19.73 14.45
CA CYS A 14 -16.56 -18.35 14.94
C CYS A 14 -15.18 -17.76 15.28
N LEU A 15 -14.20 -18.59 15.65
CA LEU A 15 -12.84 -18.14 15.98
C LEU A 15 -11.99 -17.78 14.75
N VAL A 16 -12.40 -18.19 13.55
CA VAL A 16 -11.68 -17.87 12.29
C VAL A 16 -12.27 -16.63 11.60
N ALA A 17 -13.36 -16.07 12.11
CA ALA A 17 -14.04 -14.89 11.54
C ALA A 17 -13.45 -13.55 12.00
N SER A 18 -12.17 -13.49 12.34
CA SER A 18 -11.48 -12.22 12.53
C SER A 18 -11.38 -11.52 11.18
N ALA A 19 -12.25 -10.54 10.93
CA ALA A 19 -12.15 -9.69 9.75
C ALA A 19 -10.82 -8.93 9.79
N ALA A 20 -9.93 -9.21 8.84
CA ALA A 20 -8.68 -8.47 8.69
C ALA A 20 -8.99 -7.04 8.23
N LEU A 21 -9.01 -6.08 9.17
CA LEU A 21 -9.08 -4.64 8.88
C LEU A 21 -7.71 -4.14 8.40
N ALA A 22 -7.35 -4.43 7.15
CA ALA A 22 -6.06 -4.02 6.59
C ALA A 22 -6.08 -2.63 5.94
N ASN A 23 -7.26 -2.02 5.75
CA ASN A 23 -7.43 -0.87 4.84
C ASN A 23 -7.60 0.49 5.53
N ASP A 24 -8.06 0.56 6.78
CA ASP A 24 -8.39 1.86 7.42
C ASP A 24 -7.14 2.74 7.62
N ASP A 25 -6.01 2.11 7.96
CA ASP A 25 -4.72 2.80 8.02
C ASP A 25 -4.27 3.32 6.64
N LEU A 26 -4.48 2.53 5.58
CA LEU A 26 -4.15 2.94 4.21
C LEU A 26 -4.97 4.16 3.78
N VAL A 27 -6.26 4.19 4.11
CA VAL A 27 -7.12 5.36 3.85
C VAL A 27 -6.57 6.60 4.54
N THR A 28 -6.20 6.47 5.81
CA THR A 28 -5.57 7.55 6.59
C THR A 28 -4.24 8.02 5.97
N GLN A 29 -3.40 7.08 5.51
CA GLN A 29 -2.13 7.42 4.86
C GLN A 29 -2.31 8.09 3.49
N MET A 30 -3.34 7.74 2.72
CA MET A 30 -3.66 8.43 1.46
C MET A 30 -4.17 9.85 1.66
N GLU A 31 -4.81 10.14 2.79
CA GLU A 31 -5.24 11.51 3.14
C GLU A 31 -4.06 12.41 3.54
N ASN A 32 -2.91 11.83 3.91
CA ASN A 32 -1.71 12.59 4.22
C ASN A 32 -1.01 13.05 2.93
N PRO A 33 -1.00 14.37 2.60
CA PRO A 33 -0.42 14.87 1.35
C PRO A 33 1.11 14.71 1.27
N ALA A 34 1.78 14.44 2.40
CA ALA A 34 3.22 14.18 2.44
C ALA A 34 3.59 12.73 2.04
N GLN A 35 2.60 11.86 1.83
CA GLN A 35 2.80 10.44 1.50
C GLN A 35 2.32 10.12 0.09
N TRP A 36 2.86 9.04 -0.47
CA TRP A 36 2.37 8.39 -1.68
C TRP A 36 2.14 6.91 -1.39
N ALA A 37 1.06 6.61 -0.67
CA ALA A 37 0.82 5.30 -0.07
C ALA A 37 0.50 4.19 -1.08
N ILE A 38 -0.16 4.53 -2.20
CA ILE A 38 -0.48 3.59 -3.28
C ILE A 38 -0.09 4.15 -4.65
N GLN A 39 0.10 3.26 -5.64
CA GLN A 39 0.58 3.64 -6.98
C GLN A 39 -0.27 4.69 -7.70
N THR A 40 -1.56 4.72 -7.39
CA THR A 40 -2.55 5.58 -8.05
C THR A 40 -2.85 6.85 -7.26
N GLY A 41 -2.20 7.04 -6.11
CA GLY A 41 -2.43 8.14 -5.16
C GLY A 41 -3.69 7.93 -4.30
N ASP A 42 -4.82 7.68 -4.95
CA ASP A 42 -6.11 7.43 -4.31
C ASP A 42 -6.86 6.26 -4.96
N TYR A 43 -7.96 5.83 -4.33
CA TYR A 43 -8.85 4.80 -4.87
C TYR A 43 -9.70 5.26 -6.06
N LYS A 44 -9.74 6.57 -6.32
CA LYS A 44 -10.41 7.15 -7.51
C LYS A 44 -9.49 7.11 -8.74
N ASN A 45 -8.21 6.75 -8.54
CA ASN A 45 -7.15 6.72 -9.52
C ASN A 45 -6.88 8.08 -10.20
N GLN A 46 -7.00 9.18 -9.46
CA GLN A 46 -6.81 10.52 -10.03
C GLN A 46 -5.33 10.87 -10.28
N ARG A 47 -4.40 10.24 -9.54
CA ARG A 47 -2.96 10.56 -9.57
C ARG A 47 -2.65 12.03 -9.30
N TYR A 48 -3.47 12.66 -8.46
CA TYR A 48 -3.37 14.07 -8.09
C TYR A 48 -2.62 14.24 -6.76
N SER A 49 -1.77 15.26 -6.64
CA SER A 49 -1.13 15.68 -5.39
C SER A 49 -1.60 17.09 -5.03
N ALA A 50 -1.97 17.31 -3.77
CA ALA A 50 -2.36 18.62 -3.25
C ALA A 50 -1.17 19.52 -2.86
N LEU A 51 0.07 19.04 -2.99
CA LEU A 51 1.27 19.81 -2.66
C LEU A 51 1.51 20.92 -3.70
N ASP A 52 1.80 22.13 -3.23
CA ASP A 52 1.96 23.35 -4.05
C ASP A 52 3.35 23.98 -3.97
N LYS A 53 4.29 23.34 -3.24
CA LYS A 53 5.67 23.82 -3.08
C LYS A 53 6.41 23.99 -4.41
N ILE A 54 6.11 23.13 -5.38
CA ILE A 54 6.58 23.24 -6.76
C ILE A 54 5.39 23.68 -7.61
N ASN A 55 5.53 24.81 -8.30
CA ASN A 55 4.46 25.47 -9.04
C ASN A 55 4.99 26.07 -10.36
N LYS A 56 4.10 26.74 -11.12
CA LYS A 56 4.41 27.24 -12.47
C LYS A 56 5.49 28.32 -12.46
N GLU A 57 5.63 28.99 -11.32
CA GLU A 57 6.53 30.11 -11.12
C GLU A 57 7.95 29.65 -10.79
N ASN A 58 8.12 28.51 -10.09
CA ASN A 58 9.43 28.04 -9.59
C ASN A 58 9.91 26.70 -10.17
N VAL A 59 9.11 26.02 -11.01
CA VAL A 59 9.51 24.73 -11.61
C VAL A 59 10.78 24.83 -12.46
N GLY A 60 11.10 26.02 -12.98
CA GLY A 60 12.34 26.29 -13.72
C GLY A 60 13.62 26.18 -12.88
N ASP A 61 13.51 26.31 -11.55
CA ASP A 61 14.64 26.27 -10.62
C ASP A 61 14.90 24.86 -10.05
N LEU A 62 14.15 23.85 -10.50
CA LEU A 62 14.21 22.50 -9.94
C LEU A 62 15.55 21.83 -10.30
N GLN A 63 16.23 21.30 -9.27
CA GLN A 63 17.51 20.61 -9.42
C GLN A 63 17.44 19.17 -8.92
N VAL A 64 18.32 18.31 -9.46
CA VAL A 64 18.45 16.93 -9.01
C VAL A 64 19.00 16.90 -7.60
N ALA A 65 18.21 16.43 -6.64
CA ALA A 65 18.64 16.27 -5.25
C ALA A 65 19.57 15.06 -5.07
N TRP A 66 19.27 13.93 -5.72
CA TRP A 66 20.07 12.71 -5.70
C TRP A 66 19.64 11.74 -6.82
N THR A 67 20.48 10.75 -7.13
CA THR A 67 20.19 9.67 -8.10
C THR A 67 20.50 8.31 -7.50
N TRP A 68 19.70 7.29 -7.81
CA TRP A 68 19.91 5.90 -7.37
C TRP A 68 19.95 4.94 -8.56
N ALA A 69 20.82 3.93 -8.50
CA ALA A 69 20.95 2.93 -9.56
C ALA A 69 20.33 1.58 -9.15
N PHE A 70 19.43 1.06 -9.99
CA PHE A 70 18.75 -0.22 -9.81
C PHE A 70 19.36 -1.30 -10.72
N PHE A 71 20.57 -1.78 -10.41
CA PHE A 71 21.16 -2.88 -11.20
C PHE A 71 20.56 -4.23 -10.80
N VAL A 72 20.19 -5.05 -11.80
CA VAL A 72 19.76 -6.44 -11.61
C VAL A 72 20.85 -7.37 -12.15
N VAL A 73 21.44 -8.19 -11.28
CA VAL A 73 22.44 -9.20 -11.69
C VAL A 73 21.73 -10.53 -11.92
N THR A 74 21.45 -10.87 -13.16
CA THR A 74 21.12 -12.26 -13.53
C THR A 74 22.41 -13.01 -13.79
N LYS A 75 22.81 -13.87 -12.85
CA LYS A 75 23.93 -14.80 -13.05
C LYS A 75 23.57 -15.80 -14.15
N ALA A 76 24.07 -15.59 -15.36
CA ALA A 76 24.00 -16.60 -16.41
C ALA A 76 24.83 -17.81 -15.94
N ARG A 77 24.15 -18.91 -15.61
CA ARG A 77 24.79 -20.20 -15.35
C ARG A 77 25.42 -20.66 -16.66
N ARG A 78 26.73 -20.43 -16.81
CA ARG A 78 27.54 -21.05 -17.86
C ARG A 78 27.79 -22.50 -17.40
N TRP A 79 27.47 -23.44 -18.29
CA TRP A 79 27.44 -24.90 -18.12
C TRP A 79 28.43 -25.44 -17.08
#